data_AF-F3G0W6-F1
#
_entry.id   AF-F3G0W6-F1
#
_cell.length_a   1.000
_cell.length_b   1.000
_cell.length_c   1.000
_cell.angle_alpha   90.00
_cell.angle_beta   90.00
_cell.angle_gamma   90.00
#
_symmetry.space_group_name_H-M   'P 1'
#
loop_
_entity.id
_entity.type
_entity.pdbx_description
1 polymer ?
#
loop_
_entity_poly.entity_id
_entity_poly.type
_entity_poly.pdbx_seq_one_letter_code
_entity_poly.pdbx_strand_id
1 'polypeptide(L)' 'ANPFSEQPGARLYRTGDLVRWLADGSLEYMGRNDY' A
#
# COMPACT_ATOMS: atom_id res chain seq x y z
N ALA A 1 2.17 12.03 4.32
CA ALA A 1 1.85 12.65 3.02
C ALA A 1 1.75 11.56 1.96
N ASN A 2 0.91 11.73 0.95
CA ASN A 2 0.84 10.83 -0.20
C ASN A 2 1.80 11.33 -1.30
N PRO A 3 2.91 10.62 -1.60
CA PRO A 3 3.88 11.06 -2.61
C PRO A 3 3.41 10.84 -4.06
N PHE A 4 2.31 10.12 -4.26
CA PHE A 4 1.80 9.76 -5.59
C PHE A 4 0.62 10.64 -6.05
N SER A 5 0.20 11.60 -5.22
CA SER A 5 -0.93 12.49 -5.52
C SER A 5 -0.43 13.90 -5.81
N GLU A 6 -0.98 14.52 -6.85
CA GLU A 6 -0.76 15.94 -7.17
C GLU A 6 -1.53 16.89 -6.24
N GLN A 7 -2.48 16.37 -5.45
CA GLN A 7 -3.31 17.18 -4.57
C GLN A 7 -2.55 17.56 -3.28
N PRO A 8 -2.36 18.86 -2.99
CA PRO A 8 -1.73 19.29 -1.76
C PRO A 8 -2.46 18.77 -0.53
N GLY A 9 -1.71 18.25 0.45
CA GLY A 9 -2.27 17.72 1.69
C GLY A 9 -2.87 16.30 1.58
N ALA A 10 -2.80 15.65 0.42
CA ALA A 10 -3.22 14.26 0.25
C ALA A 10 -2.50 13.33 1.24
N ARG A 11 -3.24 12.35 1.76
CA ARG A 11 -2.76 11.37 2.74
C ARG A 11 -2.85 9.97 2.16
N LEU A 12 -1.88 9.15 2.51
CA LEU A 12 -1.87 7.72 2.25
C LEU A 12 -1.94 7.00 3.60
N TYR A 13 -2.89 6.10 3.75
CA TYR A 13 -3.05 5.30 4.97
C TYR A 13 -2.21 4.02 4.87
N ARG A 14 -1.45 3.71 5.92
CA ARG A 14 -0.68 2.47 6.03
C ARG A 14 -1.55 1.43 6.73
N THR A 15 -1.96 0.39 6.03
CA THR A 15 -2.84 -0.66 6.60
C THR A 15 -2.11 -1.56 7.59
N GLY A 16 -0.80 -1.75 7.39
CA GLY A 16 0.03 -2.70 8.13
C GLY A 16 0.05 -4.10 7.52
N ASP A 17 -0.63 -4.31 6.38
CA ASP A 17 -0.59 -5.57 5.63
C ASP A 17 0.65 -5.63 4.74
N LEU A 18 1.26 -6.81 4.66
CA LEU A 18 2.31 -7.14 3.73
C LEU A 18 1.70 -7.81 2.49
N VAL A 19 1.97 -7.26 1.32
CA VAL A 19 1.41 -7.75 0.04
C VAL A 19 2.48 -7.71 -1.06
N ARG A 20 2.29 -8.51 -2.12
CA ARG A 20 3.08 -8.40 -3.37
C ARG A 20 2.19 -8.35 -4.61
N TRP A 21 2.66 -7.65 -5.64
CA TRP A 21 2.04 -7.67 -6.98
C TRP A 21 2.37 -8.97 -7.70
N LEU A 22 1.37 -9.58 -8.34
CA LEU A 22 1.53 -10.69 -9.27
C LEU A 22 1.65 -10.15 -10.72
N ALA A 23 2.07 -11.03 -11.64
CA ALA A 23 2.29 -10.67 -13.04
C ALA A 23 1.02 -10.20 -13.77
N ASP A 24 -0.16 -10.64 -13.30
CA ASP A 24 -1.46 -10.23 -13.82
C ASP A 24 -1.99 -8.92 -13.21
N GLY A 25 -1.22 -8.31 -12.30
CA GLY A 25 -1.60 -7.07 -11.61
C GLY A 25 -2.50 -7.27 -10.39
N SER A 26 -2.76 -8.52 -9.96
CA SER A 26 -3.44 -8.78 -8.69
C SER A 26 -2.48 -8.68 -7.50
N LEU A 27 -3.05 -8.54 -6.28
CA LEU A 27 -2.29 -8.51 -5.03
C LEU A 27 -2.42 -9.84 -4.28
N GLU A 28 -1.30 -10.40 -3.87
CA GLU A 28 -1.25 -11.55 -2.95
C GLU A 28 -0.92 -11.07 -1.53
N TYR A 29 -1.75 -11.49 -0.56
CA TYR A 29 -1.56 -11.18 0.86
C TYR A 29 -0.55 -12.13 1.52
N MET A 30 0.39 -11.57 2.29
CA MET A 30 1.51 -12.31 2.89
C MET A 30 1.51 -12.28 4.42
N GLY A 31 0.76 -11.37 5.06
CA GLY A 31 0.72 -11.25 6.52
C GLY A 31 0.66 -9.80 7.00
N ARG A 32 1.03 -9.60 8.27
CA ARG A 32 1.05 -8.30 8.95
C ARG A 32 2.50 -7.85 9.16
N ASN A 33 2.74 -6.54 9.30
CA ASN A 33 4.07 -5.96 9.59
C ASN A 33 4.06 -5.05 10.83
N ASP A 34 3.13 -5.28 11.73
CA ASP A 34 2.93 -4.50 12.95
C ASP A 34 3.03 -5.34 14.22
N TYR A 35 3.90 -6.36 14.18
CA TYR A 35 4.29 -7.16 15.35
C TYR A 35 5.17 -6.37 16.33
#